data_AF-A0AAJ0PU80-F1
#
_entry.id   AF-A0AAJ0PU80-F1
#
_cell.length_a   1.000
_cell.length_b   1.000
_cell.length_c   1.000
_cell.angle_alpha   90.00
_cell.angle_beta   90.00
_cell.angle_gamma   90.00
#
_symmetry.space_group_name_H-M   'P 1'
#
loop_
_entity.id
_entity.type
_entity.pdbx_description
1 polymer ?
#
loop_
_entity_poly.entity_id
_entity_poly.type
_entity_poly.pdbx_seq_one_letter_code
_entity_poly.pdbx_strand_id
1 'polypeptide(L)'
;MITLITGVPGSGKTLHAVWLLTKLAKGRRVLVDGIRDLAVEHVEIDEQWLRQWHVNAEAGDLIVVDEAQRIYPPTTVSQKPTPDIEQLHVHRHMGVDFILITQHPQRISKTVRDLVGRHVHVRNLFGLKRAMLYEWDHCHNPSSLKDAVKRQWPYPRDVFKLYKSAEVHTKKQAVVPKALFFAPLALIVFLVLATKIYHKSREGFDLVGEQPVAGVAANGSKQDGRADAVSQSSGWRVAGQYSISGIKYIVLSAPDARLRAVPSSGFASSGVRLTGEVDGRAVSGWTGMTPGKSEQAGGTR
;
A
#
# COMPACT_ATOMS: atom_id res chain seq x y z
N MET A 1 12.41 -13.73 38.59
CA MET A 1 12.41 -13.17 37.22
C MET A 1 11.19 -12.28 37.06
N ILE A 2 11.37 -11.06 36.55
CA ILE A 2 10.26 -10.15 36.22
C ILE A 2 10.04 -10.17 34.70
N THR A 3 8.82 -10.55 34.30
CA THR A 3 8.34 -10.45 32.92
C THR A 3 7.38 -9.26 32.81
N LEU A 4 7.72 -8.31 31.96
CA LEU A 4 6.85 -7.17 31.63
C LEU A 4 6.09 -7.46 30.34
N ILE A 5 4.77 -7.32 30.36
CA ILE A 5 3.90 -7.44 29.18
C ILE A 5 3.25 -6.08 28.92
N THR A 6 3.49 -5.51 27.75
CA THR A 6 2.93 -4.22 27.36
C THR A 6 2.10 -4.26 26.10
N GLY A 7 1.26 -3.25 25.87
CA GLY A 7 0.44 -3.15 24.68
C GLY A 7 -0.73 -2.19 24.88
N VAL A 8 -1.21 -1.59 23.79
CA VAL A 8 -2.40 -0.72 23.84
C VAL A 8 -3.65 -1.48 24.30
N PRO A 9 -4.69 -0.81 24.81
CA PRO A 9 -5.97 -1.46 25.09
C PRO A 9 -6.48 -2.27 23.89
N GLY A 10 -6.95 -3.51 24.14
CA GLY A 10 -7.41 -4.43 23.09
C GLY A 10 -6.28 -5.11 22.29
N SER A 11 -5.02 -4.98 22.69
CA SER A 11 -3.87 -5.62 22.05
C SER A 11 -3.79 -7.14 22.26
N GLY A 12 -4.46 -7.68 23.29
CA GLY A 12 -4.30 -9.06 23.74
C GLY A 12 -3.22 -9.24 24.81
N LYS A 13 -2.76 -8.16 25.47
CA LYS A 13 -1.77 -8.22 26.57
C LYS A 13 -2.18 -9.17 27.71
N THR A 14 -3.42 -9.05 28.21
CA THR A 14 -3.95 -9.90 29.28
C THR A 14 -4.10 -11.35 28.81
N LEU A 15 -4.58 -11.58 27.58
CA LEU A 15 -4.61 -12.93 26.97
C LEU A 15 -3.22 -13.56 26.94
N HIS A 16 -2.20 -12.79 26.57
CA HIS A 16 -0.82 -13.27 26.53
C HIS A 16 -0.28 -13.57 27.93
N ALA A 17 -0.61 -12.74 28.92
CA ALA A 17 -0.25 -12.97 30.31
C ALA A 17 -0.88 -14.27 30.86
N VAL A 18 -2.17 -14.49 30.62
CA VAL A 18 -2.86 -15.72 31.04
C VAL A 18 -2.29 -16.94 30.28
N TRP A 19 -2.01 -16.81 28.99
CA TRP A 19 -1.33 -17.88 28.25
C TRP A 19 0.03 -18.22 28.86
N LEU A 20 0.85 -17.22 29.19
CA LEU A 20 2.15 -17.41 29.83
C LEU A 20 1.98 -18.03 31.22
N LEU A 21 1.00 -17.57 31.99
CA LEU A 21 0.64 -18.12 33.28
C LEU A 21 0.37 -19.62 33.20
N THR A 22 -0.41 -20.10 32.21
CA THR A 22 -0.65 -21.55 32.05
C THR A 22 0.62 -22.38 31.80
N LYS A 23 1.69 -21.74 31.30
CA LYS A 23 2.99 -22.40 31.08
C LYS A 23 3.86 -22.40 32.33
N LEU A 24 3.73 -21.37 33.16
CA LEU A 24 4.58 -21.16 34.33
C LEU A 24 3.95 -21.66 35.64
N ALA A 25 2.63 -21.78 35.72
CA ALA A 25 1.90 -22.10 36.95
C ALA A 25 2.15 -23.50 37.51
N LYS A 26 2.65 -24.44 36.71
CA LYS A 26 2.77 -25.85 37.12
C LYS A 26 3.69 -25.99 38.34
N GLY A 27 3.13 -26.46 39.46
CA GLY A 27 3.87 -26.68 40.70
C GLY A 27 4.17 -25.40 41.49
N ARG A 28 3.46 -24.31 41.20
CA ARG A 28 3.66 -23.01 41.85
C ARG A 28 2.35 -22.49 42.41
N ARG A 29 2.43 -21.76 43.52
CA ARG A 29 1.31 -20.95 43.99
C ARG A 29 1.21 -19.69 43.13
N VAL A 30 0.04 -19.48 42.57
CA VAL A 30 -0.25 -18.35 41.67
C VAL A 30 -1.04 -17.30 42.45
N LEU A 31 -0.51 -16.08 42.49
CA LEU A 31 -1.11 -14.94 43.18
C LEU A 31 -1.44 -13.86 42.15
N VAL A 32 -2.69 -13.40 42.09
CA VAL A 32 -3.16 -12.53 41.00
C VAL A 32 -3.87 -11.30 41.53
N ASP A 33 -3.49 -10.14 40.99
CA ASP A 33 -4.16 -8.86 41.18
C ASP A 33 -4.67 -8.31 39.84
N GLY A 34 -5.95 -7.91 39.79
CA GLY A 34 -6.53 -7.14 38.69
C GLY A 34 -7.06 -7.91 37.48
N ILE A 35 -6.94 -9.25 37.42
CA ILE A 35 -7.52 -10.07 36.34
C ILE A 35 -8.85 -10.67 36.80
N ARG A 36 -9.97 -10.19 36.24
CA ARG A 36 -11.32 -10.66 36.59
C ARG A 36 -11.66 -12.00 35.94
N ASP A 37 -12.47 -12.79 36.63
CA ASP A 37 -13.02 -14.07 36.16
C ASP A 37 -11.93 -15.03 35.63
N LEU A 38 -10.77 -15.07 36.31
CA LEU A 38 -9.67 -15.95 35.95
C LEU A 38 -9.99 -17.39 36.40
N ALA A 39 -10.09 -18.32 35.46
CA ALA A 39 -10.44 -19.73 35.72
C ALA A 39 -9.21 -20.62 35.99
N VAL A 40 -8.01 -20.03 36.08
CA VAL A 40 -6.80 -20.74 36.53
C VAL A 40 -6.85 -20.82 38.06
N GLU A 41 -6.38 -21.91 38.67
CA GLU A 41 -6.25 -21.98 40.13
C GLU A 41 -5.28 -20.90 40.63
N HIS A 42 -5.76 -19.99 41.47
CA HIS A 42 -4.99 -18.87 41.98
C HIS A 42 -5.57 -18.36 43.30
N VAL A 43 -4.77 -17.56 44.00
CA VAL A 43 -5.20 -16.75 45.14
C VAL A 43 -5.33 -15.30 44.64
N GLU A 44 -6.50 -14.71 44.85
CA GLU A 44 -6.68 -13.27 44.63
C GLU A 44 -5.95 -12.49 45.71
N ILE A 45 -5.14 -11.52 45.29
CA ILE A 45 -4.40 -10.61 46.17
C ILE A 45 -4.76 -9.17 45.82
N ASP A 46 -4.63 -8.28 46.78
CA ASP A 46 -4.93 -6.86 46.62
C ASP A 46 -3.68 -5.98 46.70
N GLU A 47 -3.89 -4.66 46.65
CA GLU A 47 -2.79 -3.70 46.74
C GLU A 47 -2.07 -3.77 48.09
N GLN A 48 -2.78 -3.95 49.21
CA GLN A 48 -2.17 -3.99 50.53
C GLN A 48 -1.22 -5.18 50.64
N TRP A 49 -1.66 -6.34 50.15
CA TRP A 49 -0.85 -7.54 50.05
C TRP A 49 0.39 -7.29 49.18
N LEU A 50 0.22 -6.66 48.01
CA LEU A 50 1.33 -6.35 47.10
C LEU A 50 2.36 -5.38 47.68
N ARG A 51 1.94 -4.39 48.49
CA ARG A 51 2.87 -3.51 49.22
C ARG A 51 3.74 -4.27 50.23
N GLN A 52 3.33 -5.48 50.61
CA GLN A 52 4.03 -6.34 51.55
C GLN A 52 4.44 -7.68 50.94
N TRP A 53 4.53 -7.76 49.61
CA TRP A 53 4.84 -9.02 48.91
C TRP A 53 6.13 -9.68 49.42
N HIS A 54 7.13 -8.89 49.79
CA HIS A 54 8.44 -9.36 50.26
C HIS A 54 8.39 -10.02 51.65
N VAL A 55 7.30 -9.82 52.39
CA VAL A 55 7.03 -10.50 53.67
C VAL A 55 6.09 -11.69 53.46
N ASN A 56 5.10 -11.52 52.57
CA ASN A 56 4.00 -12.47 52.41
C ASN A 56 4.29 -13.58 51.39
N ALA A 57 5.19 -13.35 50.43
CA ALA A 57 5.50 -14.29 49.38
C ALA A 57 6.37 -15.44 49.90
N GLU A 58 6.11 -16.63 49.38
CA GLU A 58 6.86 -17.85 49.62
C GLU A 58 7.75 -18.19 48.42
N ALA A 59 8.76 -19.01 48.66
CA ALA A 59 9.64 -19.47 47.59
C ALA A 59 8.86 -20.25 46.52
N GLY A 60 9.04 -19.87 45.26
CA GLY A 60 8.32 -20.46 44.15
C GLY A 60 7.01 -19.75 43.78
N ASP A 61 6.60 -18.70 44.51
CA ASP A 61 5.42 -17.92 44.16
C ASP A 61 5.55 -17.27 42.77
N LEU A 62 4.42 -17.24 42.05
CA LEU A 62 4.25 -16.51 40.80
C LEU A 62 3.19 -15.42 40.98
N ILE A 63 3.65 -14.18 41.01
CA ILE A 63 2.79 -13.01 41.23
C ILE A 63 2.44 -12.37 39.88
N VAL A 64 1.16 -12.17 39.61
CA VAL A 64 0.64 -11.52 38.40
C VAL A 64 -0.06 -10.23 38.79
N VAL A 65 0.33 -9.11 38.19
CA VAL A 65 -0.23 -7.79 38.48
C VAL A 65 -0.72 -7.14 37.18
N ASP A 66 -2.03 -6.98 37.04
CA ASP A 66 -2.61 -6.19 35.95
C ASP A 66 -2.62 -4.69 36.27
N GLU A 67 -2.47 -3.88 35.23
CA GLU A 67 -2.33 -2.42 35.32
C GLU A 67 -1.30 -2.00 36.39
N ALA A 68 -0.11 -2.61 36.32
CA ALA A 68 0.98 -2.52 37.31
C ALA A 68 1.41 -1.11 37.71
N GLN A 69 1.10 -0.07 36.92
CA GLN A 69 1.31 1.33 37.32
C GLN A 69 0.53 1.75 38.56
N ARG A 70 -0.52 1.02 38.95
CA ARG A 70 -1.25 1.25 40.20
C ARG A 70 -0.37 0.99 41.41
N ILE A 71 0.43 -0.07 41.33
CA ILE A 71 1.32 -0.51 42.41
C ILE A 71 2.69 0.17 42.26
N TYR A 72 3.24 0.21 41.06
CA TYR A 72 4.58 0.72 40.80
C TYR A 72 4.55 1.97 39.92
N PRO A 73 3.94 3.09 40.35
CA PRO A 73 3.81 4.28 39.51
C PRO A 73 5.18 4.90 39.18
N PRO A 74 5.27 5.77 38.15
CA PRO A 74 6.50 6.51 37.86
C PRO A 74 6.81 7.43 39.03
N THR A 75 8.08 7.45 39.46
CA THR A 75 8.58 8.32 40.52
C THR A 75 9.55 9.35 39.97
N THR A 76 9.67 10.49 40.65
CA THR A 76 10.74 11.46 40.37
C THR A 76 12.07 11.00 40.97
N VAL A 77 13.19 11.53 40.48
CA VAL A 77 14.54 11.16 40.95
C VAL A 77 14.75 11.47 42.44
N SER A 78 14.00 12.43 43.00
CA SER A 78 14.08 12.83 44.40
C SER A 78 13.25 11.95 45.35
N GLN A 79 12.31 11.15 44.83
CA GLN A 79 11.49 10.27 45.65
C GLN A 79 12.25 8.97 45.93
N LYS A 80 12.42 8.67 47.23
CA LYS A 80 12.92 7.36 47.65
C LYS A 80 11.93 6.26 47.21
N PRO A 81 12.40 5.16 46.62
CA PRO A 81 11.55 4.01 46.33
C PRO A 81 10.89 3.50 47.62
N THR A 82 9.68 2.96 47.49
CA THR A 82 9.00 2.31 48.60
C THR A 82 9.63 0.93 48.86
N PRO A 83 9.52 0.37 50.08
CA PRO A 83 10.16 -0.91 50.42
C PRO A 83 9.79 -2.07 49.49
N ASP A 84 8.53 -2.13 49.02
CA ASP A 84 8.08 -3.11 48.03
C ASP A 84 8.83 -3.02 46.71
N ILE A 85 9.26 -1.83 46.29
CA ILE A 85 10.07 -1.64 45.08
C ILE A 85 11.54 -2.00 45.35
N GLU A 86 12.09 -1.56 46.48
CA GLU A 86 13.49 -1.86 46.84
C GLU A 86 13.73 -3.37 46.95
N GLN A 87 12.79 -4.11 47.54
CA GLN A 87 12.90 -5.55 47.71
C GLN A 87 12.82 -6.33 46.39
N LEU A 88 12.41 -5.72 45.27
CA LEU A 88 12.41 -6.41 43.98
C LEU A 88 13.83 -6.79 43.54
N HIS A 89 14.87 -6.13 44.03
CA HIS A 89 16.25 -6.51 43.77
C HIS A 89 16.55 -7.95 44.22
N VAL A 90 15.91 -8.43 45.29
CA VAL A 90 16.16 -9.76 45.87
C VAL A 90 15.11 -10.82 45.49
N HIS A 91 14.12 -10.48 44.65
CA HIS A 91 13.06 -11.42 44.25
C HIS A 91 13.59 -12.77 43.73
N ARG A 92 14.70 -12.79 42.98
CA ARG A 92 15.33 -14.01 42.48
C ARG A 92 15.92 -14.86 43.60
N HIS A 93 16.48 -14.25 44.64
CA HIS A 93 16.99 -14.99 45.81
C HIS A 93 15.85 -15.60 46.62
N MET A 94 14.69 -14.93 46.66
CA MET A 94 13.47 -15.47 47.25
C MET A 94 12.77 -16.52 46.37
N GLY A 95 13.22 -16.75 45.14
CA GLY A 95 12.55 -17.66 44.20
C GLY A 95 11.17 -17.17 43.74
N VAL A 96 10.91 -15.87 43.79
CA VAL A 96 9.64 -15.25 43.39
C VAL A 96 9.74 -14.70 41.97
N ASP A 97 8.75 -15.01 41.13
CA ASP A 97 8.63 -14.45 39.78
C ASP A 97 7.42 -13.52 39.66
N PHE A 98 7.55 -12.54 38.78
CA PHE A 98 6.50 -11.56 38.51
C PHE A 98 6.12 -11.55 37.03
N ILE A 99 4.82 -11.43 36.77
CA ILE A 99 4.26 -11.05 35.47
C ILE A 99 3.56 -9.71 35.67
N LEU A 100 4.17 -8.64 35.15
CA LEU A 100 3.62 -7.29 35.24
C LEU A 100 2.97 -6.92 33.91
N ILE A 101 1.73 -6.46 33.95
CA ILE A 101 0.99 -6.04 32.76
C ILE A 101 0.76 -4.54 32.85
N THR A 102 1.08 -3.81 31.78
CA THR A 102 0.76 -2.38 31.68
C THR A 102 0.53 -1.98 30.23
N GLN A 103 0.00 -0.78 30.00
CA GLN A 103 -0.21 -0.28 28.63
C GLN A 103 1.11 0.16 27.97
N HIS A 104 2.02 0.74 28.77
CA HIS A 104 3.30 1.25 28.28
C HIS A 104 4.36 1.18 29.40
N PRO A 105 5.63 0.81 29.11
CA PRO A 105 6.65 0.69 30.15
C PRO A 105 6.89 1.98 30.95
N GLN A 106 6.75 3.15 30.32
CA GLN A 106 6.92 4.43 31.00
C GLN A 106 5.87 4.72 32.08
N ARG A 107 4.79 3.94 32.16
CA ARG A 107 3.77 4.07 33.22
C ARG A 107 4.21 3.42 34.53
N ILE A 108 5.29 2.66 34.56
CA ILE A 108 5.82 2.09 35.81
C ILE A 108 7.13 2.76 36.23
N SER A 109 7.54 2.61 37.49
CA SER A 109 8.79 3.17 38.01
C SER A 109 10.02 2.68 37.23
N LYS A 110 11.03 3.53 37.10
CA LYS A 110 12.31 3.17 36.49
C LYS A 110 13.00 2.03 37.24
N THR A 111 12.98 2.04 38.57
CA THR A 111 13.59 1.00 39.41
C THR A 111 13.03 -0.39 39.08
N VAL A 112 11.72 -0.49 38.84
CA VAL A 112 11.09 -1.76 38.42
C VAL A 112 11.51 -2.14 37.00
N ARG A 113 11.51 -1.17 36.06
CA ARG A 113 11.93 -1.42 34.67
C ARG A 113 13.35 -1.96 34.56
N ASP A 114 14.26 -1.44 35.37
CA ASP A 114 15.68 -1.82 35.35
C ASP A 114 15.88 -3.30 35.80
N LEU A 115 14.89 -3.88 36.50
CA LEU A 115 14.89 -5.28 36.96
C LEU A 115 14.15 -6.25 36.03
N VAL A 116 13.48 -5.74 34.98
CA VAL A 116 12.78 -6.56 33.99
C VAL A 116 13.80 -7.40 33.22
N GLY A 117 13.67 -8.73 33.31
CA GLY A 117 14.52 -9.68 32.59
C GLY A 117 13.88 -10.23 31.30
N ARG A 118 12.62 -9.87 31.05
CA ARG A 118 11.92 -10.18 29.79
C ARG A 118 10.83 -9.15 29.56
N HIS A 119 10.83 -8.52 28.41
CA HIS A 119 9.75 -7.61 27.99
C HIS A 119 9.09 -8.14 26.74
N VAL A 120 7.76 -8.26 26.77
CA VAL A 120 6.94 -8.62 25.61
C VAL A 120 5.97 -7.47 25.32
N HIS A 121 6.15 -6.81 24.18
CA HIS A 121 5.17 -5.84 23.66
C HIS A 121 4.22 -6.53 22.68
N VAL A 122 2.93 -6.51 23.01
CA VAL A 122 1.86 -7.16 22.24
C VAL A 122 1.18 -6.12 21.36
N ARG A 123 1.15 -6.39 20.05
CA ARG A 123 0.43 -5.56 19.06
C ARG A 123 -0.56 -6.40 18.27
N ASN A 124 -1.85 -6.13 18.42
CA ASN A 124 -2.91 -6.78 17.66
C ASN A 124 -2.78 -6.48 16.15
N LEU A 125 -2.94 -7.50 15.31
CA LEU A 125 -2.93 -7.39 13.85
C LEU A 125 -4.32 -7.00 13.33
N PHE A 126 -4.65 -5.71 13.43
CA PHE A 126 -5.83 -5.10 12.77
C PHE A 126 -7.17 -5.80 13.05
N GLY A 127 -7.41 -6.24 14.30
CA GLY A 127 -8.68 -6.85 14.69
C GLY A 127 -8.81 -8.34 14.35
N LEU A 128 -7.75 -8.95 13.79
CA LEU A 128 -7.66 -10.40 13.67
C LEU A 128 -7.49 -11.04 15.06
N LYS A 129 -7.82 -12.33 15.19
CA LYS A 129 -7.52 -13.13 16.40
C LYS A 129 -6.05 -13.54 16.50
N ARG A 130 -5.14 -12.58 16.24
CA ARG A 130 -3.68 -12.77 16.21
C ARG A 130 -2.99 -11.48 16.63
N ALA A 131 -1.84 -11.60 17.30
CA ALA A 131 -0.96 -10.47 17.59
C ALA A 131 0.45 -10.73 17.05
N MET A 132 1.19 -9.64 16.88
CA MET A 132 2.65 -9.64 16.82
C MET A 132 3.18 -9.41 18.23
N LEU A 133 4.05 -10.31 18.67
CA LEU A 133 4.86 -10.14 19.88
C LEU A 133 6.22 -9.58 19.47
N TYR A 134 6.66 -8.57 20.21
CA TYR A 134 8.00 -8.00 20.14
C TYR A 134 8.66 -8.27 21.48
N GLU A 135 9.70 -9.09 21.49
CA GLU A 135 10.33 -9.57 22.73
C GLU A 135 11.77 -9.05 22.88
N TRP A 136 12.14 -8.70 24.11
CA TRP A 136 13.48 -8.30 24.55
C TRP A 136 13.82 -8.99 25.87
N ASP A 137 15.11 -9.14 26.17
CA ASP A 137 15.67 -9.65 27.44
C ASP A 137 15.80 -8.58 28.53
N HIS A 138 15.34 -7.36 28.26
CA HIS A 138 15.31 -6.23 29.18
C HIS A 138 14.09 -5.34 28.90
N CYS A 139 13.79 -4.39 29.77
CA CYS A 139 12.75 -3.40 29.48
C CYS A 139 13.14 -2.50 28.31
N HIS A 140 12.27 -2.37 27.31
CA HIS A 140 12.53 -1.59 26.09
C HIS A 140 11.39 -0.61 25.81
N ASN A 141 11.69 0.54 25.17
CA ASN A 141 10.66 1.48 24.72
C ASN A 141 10.04 1.00 23.39
N PRO A 142 8.73 0.67 23.33
CA PRO A 142 8.11 0.12 22.12
C PRO A 142 7.94 1.13 20.98
N SER A 143 8.41 2.38 21.12
CA SER A 143 8.50 3.34 20.01
C SER A 143 9.48 2.89 18.92
N SER A 144 10.48 2.08 19.27
CA SER A 144 11.38 1.41 18.33
C SER A 144 11.26 -0.11 18.48
N LEU A 145 11.05 -0.80 17.35
CA LEU A 145 10.83 -2.24 17.29
C LEU A 145 11.92 -2.97 16.48
N LYS A 146 13.04 -2.30 16.21
CA LYS A 146 14.09 -2.79 15.32
C LYS A 146 14.82 -3.99 15.92
N ASP A 147 15.18 -3.89 17.20
CA ASP A 147 16.00 -4.88 17.90
C ASP A 147 15.16 -5.94 18.63
N ALA A 148 13.85 -5.95 18.40
CA ALA A 148 12.94 -6.90 19.00
C ALA A 148 12.96 -8.24 18.27
N VAL A 149 12.90 -9.33 19.02
CA VAL A 149 12.55 -10.64 18.45
C VAL A 149 11.05 -10.63 18.12
N LYS A 150 10.73 -10.78 16.83
CA LYS A 150 9.35 -10.69 16.33
C LYS A 150 8.75 -12.07 16.19
N ARG A 151 7.59 -12.27 16.81
CA ARG A 151 6.85 -13.53 16.70
C ARG A 151 5.38 -13.27 16.38
N GLN A 152 4.88 -13.91 15.33
CA GLN A 152 3.44 -14.01 15.11
C GLN A 152 2.84 -14.97 16.14
N TRP A 153 1.84 -14.51 16.87
CA TRP A 153 1.18 -15.28 17.90
C TRP A 153 -0.33 -15.34 17.64
N PRO A 154 -0.84 -16.49 17.17
CA PRO A 154 -2.29 -16.69 17.07
C PRO A 154 -2.88 -16.78 18.47
N TYR A 155 -4.06 -16.19 18.66
CA TYR A 155 -4.73 -16.22 19.94
C TYR A 155 -5.17 -17.66 20.27
N PRO A 156 -4.67 -18.26 21.37
CA PRO A 156 -5.01 -19.62 21.73
C PRO A 156 -6.47 -19.69 22.16
N ARG A 157 -7.28 -20.53 21.48
CA ARG A 157 -8.72 -20.65 21.74
C ARG A 157 -9.00 -21.12 23.17
N ASP A 158 -8.16 -22.00 23.70
CA ASP A 158 -8.35 -22.56 25.03
C ASP A 158 -8.12 -21.53 26.14
N VAL A 159 -7.21 -20.57 25.92
CA VAL A 159 -6.92 -19.51 26.89
C VAL A 159 -8.06 -18.50 27.00
N PHE A 160 -8.85 -18.29 25.94
CA PHE A 160 -10.06 -17.47 26.03
C PHE A 160 -11.11 -18.00 27.00
N LYS A 161 -11.11 -19.31 27.27
CA LYS A 161 -12.00 -19.90 28.28
C LYS A 161 -11.52 -19.65 29.70
N LEU A 162 -10.25 -19.29 29.85
CA LEU A 162 -9.59 -19.15 31.15
C LEU A 162 -9.72 -17.74 31.74
N TYR A 163 -10.20 -16.75 30.99
CA TYR A 163 -10.44 -15.41 31.53
C TYR A 163 -11.49 -14.65 30.70
N LYS A 164 -12.21 -13.72 31.36
CA LYS A 164 -13.14 -12.83 30.67
C LYS A 164 -12.47 -11.48 30.39
N SER A 165 -12.10 -11.24 29.13
CA SER A 165 -11.66 -9.90 28.71
C SER A 165 -12.83 -8.94 28.79
N ALA A 166 -12.69 -7.82 29.51
CA ALA A 166 -13.72 -6.77 29.57
C ALA A 166 -14.02 -6.26 28.14
N GLU A 167 -15.15 -6.69 27.57
CA GLU A 167 -15.71 -6.21 26.30
C GLU A 167 -16.43 -4.86 26.45
N VAL A 168 -15.98 -4.01 27.37
CA VAL A 168 -16.57 -2.66 27.49
C VAL A 168 -15.98 -1.79 26.38
N HIS A 169 -16.64 -1.89 25.23
CA HIS A 169 -16.76 -0.88 24.17
C HIS A 169 -15.48 -0.41 23.49
N THR A 170 -14.84 -1.24 22.68
CA THR A 170 -14.47 -0.78 21.32
C THR A 170 -14.32 -1.97 20.39
N LYS A 171 -15.40 -2.38 19.72
CA LYS A 171 -15.28 -3.22 18.52
C LYS A 171 -14.61 -2.36 17.44
N LYS A 172 -13.28 -2.33 17.41
CA LYS A 172 -12.57 -1.94 16.19
C LYS A 172 -12.80 -3.06 15.18
N GLN A 173 -13.88 -2.95 14.42
CA GLN A 173 -14.12 -3.80 13.27
C GLN A 173 -12.87 -3.75 12.41
N ALA A 174 -12.32 -4.92 12.06
CA ALA A 174 -11.25 -5.01 11.08
C ALA A 174 -11.79 -4.39 9.78
N VAL A 175 -11.35 -3.18 9.45
CA VAL A 175 -11.73 -2.53 8.20
C VAL A 175 -10.93 -3.19 7.10
N VAL A 176 -11.46 -4.28 6.55
CA VAL A 176 -10.92 -4.86 5.32
C VAL A 176 -11.09 -3.79 4.23
N PRO A 177 -10.01 -3.32 3.58
CA PRO A 177 -10.14 -2.28 2.55
C PRO A 177 -11.07 -2.77 1.43
N LYS A 178 -12.13 -2.02 1.13
CA LYS A 178 -13.12 -2.38 0.10
C LYS A 178 -12.49 -2.66 -1.27
N ALA A 179 -11.30 -2.11 -1.55
CA ALA A 179 -10.50 -2.38 -2.74
C ALA A 179 -10.20 -3.88 -2.96
N LEU A 180 -10.06 -4.68 -1.89
CA LEU A 180 -9.79 -6.11 -1.98
C LEU A 180 -10.98 -6.89 -2.58
N PHE A 181 -12.19 -6.33 -2.50
CA PHE A 181 -13.41 -6.89 -3.09
C PHE A 181 -13.52 -6.63 -4.59
N PHE A 182 -12.93 -5.53 -5.09
CA PHE A 182 -12.93 -5.16 -6.51
C PHE A 182 -11.78 -5.77 -7.31
N ALA A 183 -10.71 -6.24 -6.64
CA ALA A 183 -9.58 -6.91 -7.27
C ALA A 183 -9.96 -8.11 -8.17
N PRO A 184 -10.82 -9.07 -7.74
CA PRO A 184 -11.23 -10.17 -8.61
C PRO A 184 -12.10 -9.70 -9.78
N LEU A 185 -12.96 -8.69 -9.58
CA LEU A 185 -13.78 -8.14 -10.65
C LEU A 185 -12.92 -7.42 -11.71
N ALA A 186 -11.94 -6.64 -11.27
CA ALA A 186 -10.98 -5.98 -12.16
C ALA A 186 -10.15 -6.99 -12.95
N LEU A 187 -9.74 -8.10 -12.33
CA LEU A 187 -9.03 -9.20 -13.00
C LEU A 187 -9.90 -9.85 -14.09
N ILE A 188 -11.18 -10.13 -13.81
CA ILE A 188 -12.10 -10.72 -14.79
C ILE A 188 -12.33 -9.75 -15.96
N VAL A 189 -12.57 -8.46 -15.66
CA VAL A 189 -12.73 -7.43 -16.70
C VAL A 189 -11.48 -7.33 -17.56
N PHE A 190 -10.29 -7.31 -16.94
CA PHE A 190 -9.02 -7.30 -17.66
C PHE A 190 -8.86 -8.51 -18.59
N LEU A 191 -9.16 -9.72 -18.10
CA LEU A 191 -9.09 -10.94 -18.91
C LEU A 191 -10.08 -10.94 -20.07
N VAL A 192 -11.31 -10.44 -19.87
CA VAL A 192 -12.33 -10.32 -20.94
C VAL A 192 -11.94 -9.27 -21.98
N LEU A 193 -11.36 -8.15 -21.57
CA LEU A 193 -10.84 -7.14 -22.50
C LEU A 193 -9.63 -7.67 -23.27
N ALA A 194 -8.71 -8.36 -22.60
CA ALA A 194 -7.54 -8.95 -23.24
C ALA A 194 -7.93 -10.00 -24.29
N THR A 195 -8.92 -10.85 -24.01
CA THR A 195 -9.42 -11.83 -24.99
C THR A 195 -10.12 -11.14 -26.15
N LYS A 196 -10.97 -10.14 -25.91
CA LYS A 196 -11.62 -9.37 -26.99
C LYS A 196 -10.62 -8.66 -27.89
N ILE A 197 -9.58 -8.03 -27.33
CA ILE A 197 -8.52 -7.37 -28.11
C ILE A 197 -7.73 -8.40 -28.92
N TYR A 198 -7.41 -9.55 -28.32
CA TYR A 198 -6.70 -10.63 -29.01
C TYR A 198 -7.49 -11.20 -30.20
N HIS A 199 -8.80 -11.41 -30.03
CA HIS A 199 -9.68 -11.88 -31.11
C HIS A 199 -9.86 -10.80 -32.20
N LYS A 200 -10.09 -9.53 -31.81
CA LYS A 200 -10.20 -8.40 -32.75
C LYS A 200 -8.88 -8.04 -33.45
N SER A 201 -7.73 -8.43 -32.92
CA SER A 201 -6.44 -8.28 -33.60
C SER A 201 -6.15 -9.43 -34.57
N ARG A 202 -6.91 -10.53 -34.49
CA ARG A 202 -6.81 -11.69 -35.39
C ARG A 202 -7.82 -11.64 -36.53
N GLU A 203 -8.99 -11.07 -36.28
CA GLU A 203 -9.93 -10.65 -37.32
C GLU A 203 -9.43 -9.31 -37.86
N GLY A 204 -8.98 -9.28 -39.11
CA GLY A 204 -8.36 -8.09 -39.72
C GLY A 204 -9.18 -6.81 -39.49
N PHE A 205 -8.46 -5.71 -39.32
CA PHE A 205 -9.03 -4.37 -39.14
C PHE A 205 -9.78 -3.95 -40.41
N ASP A 206 -11.05 -4.33 -40.53
CA ASP A 206 -11.93 -3.92 -41.62
C ASP A 206 -12.30 -2.44 -41.45
N LEU A 207 -11.57 -1.59 -42.17
CA LEU A 207 -11.98 -0.21 -42.42
C LEU A 207 -13.23 -0.27 -43.31
N VAL A 208 -14.37 0.02 -42.69
CA VAL A 208 -15.68 0.19 -43.33
C VAL A 208 -15.53 0.93 -44.66
N GLY A 209 -15.88 0.24 -45.74
CA GLY A 209 -15.85 0.77 -47.09
C GLY A 209 -16.79 1.98 -47.26
N GLU A 210 -16.26 3.01 -47.88
CA GLU A 210 -17.00 4.20 -48.29
C GLU A 210 -18.00 3.82 -49.40
N GLN A 211 -19.29 4.03 -49.13
CA GLN A 211 -20.37 3.86 -50.11
C GLN A 211 -20.26 4.95 -51.19
N PRO A 212 -20.42 4.64 -52.49
CA PRO A 212 -20.37 5.64 -53.54
C PRO A 212 -21.63 6.51 -53.48
N VAL A 213 -21.46 7.82 -53.30
CA VAL A 213 -22.54 8.80 -53.48
C VAL A 213 -22.85 8.94 -54.97
N ALA A 214 -24.14 8.82 -55.30
CA ALA A 214 -24.69 8.95 -56.63
C ALA A 214 -24.33 10.31 -57.26
N GLY A 215 -23.75 10.26 -58.45
CA GLY A 215 -23.35 11.43 -59.23
C GLY A 215 -24.57 12.22 -59.74
N VAL A 216 -24.60 13.50 -59.44
CA VAL A 216 -25.42 14.48 -60.14
C VAL A 216 -24.82 14.71 -61.52
N ALA A 217 -25.65 14.56 -62.54
CA ALA A 217 -25.31 14.75 -63.94
C ALA A 217 -24.77 16.16 -64.21
N ALA A 218 -23.63 16.23 -64.91
CA ALA A 218 -23.19 17.42 -65.62
C ALA A 218 -23.04 17.06 -67.10
N ASN A 219 -23.89 17.67 -67.93
CA ASN A 219 -23.74 17.74 -69.37
C ASN A 219 -22.39 18.39 -69.70
N GLY A 220 -21.55 17.69 -70.47
CA GLY A 220 -20.30 18.20 -71.00
C GLY A 220 -19.84 17.34 -72.15
N SER A 221 -19.96 17.88 -73.35
CA SER A 221 -19.59 17.36 -74.66
C SER A 221 -18.32 16.50 -74.74
N LYS A 222 -18.41 15.44 -75.54
CA LYS A 222 -17.26 14.69 -76.10
C LYS A 222 -16.28 15.63 -76.80
N GLN A 223 -15.01 15.54 -76.44
CA GLN A 223 -13.92 15.90 -77.32
C GLN A 223 -12.78 14.89 -77.14
N ASP A 224 -12.49 14.15 -78.21
CA ASP A 224 -11.32 13.29 -78.34
C ASP A 224 -10.05 14.13 -78.23
N GLY A 225 -9.19 13.78 -77.29
CA GLY A 225 -7.90 14.42 -77.06
C GLY A 225 -6.94 13.44 -76.39
N ARG A 226 -5.78 13.24 -77.02
CA ARG A 226 -4.63 12.47 -76.56
C ARG A 226 -4.38 12.62 -75.05
N ALA A 227 -3.96 11.52 -74.42
CA ALA A 227 -3.44 11.51 -73.06
C ALA A 227 -2.21 12.43 -72.95
N ASP A 228 -2.41 13.65 -72.45
CA ASP A 228 -1.35 14.50 -71.96
C ASP A 228 -1.05 14.12 -70.51
N ALA A 229 0.21 13.75 -70.25
CA ALA A 229 0.71 13.53 -68.91
C ALA A 229 0.44 14.78 -68.06
N VAL A 230 -0.36 14.65 -67.00
CA VAL A 230 -0.68 15.75 -66.08
C VAL A 230 0.63 16.35 -65.57
N SER A 231 0.96 17.56 -66.03
CA SER A 231 2.18 18.26 -65.66
C SER A 231 2.16 18.52 -64.15
N GLN A 232 3.06 17.87 -63.42
CA GLN A 232 3.21 18.08 -61.99
C GLN A 232 3.58 19.54 -61.70
N SER A 233 3.11 20.07 -60.57
CA SER A 233 3.46 21.42 -60.14
C SER A 233 4.97 21.53 -59.86
N SER A 234 5.63 22.48 -60.52
CA SER A 234 7.03 22.83 -60.27
C SER A 234 7.22 23.79 -59.09
N GLY A 235 6.13 24.33 -58.53
CA GLY A 235 6.18 25.44 -57.56
C GLY A 235 5.44 25.22 -56.24
N TRP A 236 4.59 24.20 -56.11
CA TRP A 236 3.84 23.94 -54.88
C TRP A 236 3.97 22.47 -54.44
N ARG A 237 4.13 22.26 -53.14
CA ARG A 237 4.08 20.95 -52.48
C ARG A 237 3.18 20.98 -51.26
N VAL A 238 2.61 19.83 -50.90
CA VAL A 238 1.88 19.69 -49.64
C VAL A 238 2.86 19.72 -48.46
N ALA A 239 2.66 20.63 -47.52
CA ALA A 239 3.46 20.78 -46.30
C ALA A 239 2.74 20.26 -45.04
N GLY A 240 1.41 20.24 -45.03
CA GLY A 240 0.64 19.76 -43.89
C GLY A 240 -0.86 20.00 -44.05
N GLN A 241 -1.64 19.66 -43.03
CA GLN A 241 -3.08 19.88 -43.00
C GLN A 241 -3.52 20.32 -41.59
N TYR A 242 -4.51 21.20 -41.51
CA TYR A 242 -5.11 21.62 -40.24
C TYR A 242 -6.62 21.79 -40.40
N SER A 243 -7.35 21.88 -39.28
CA SER A 243 -8.77 22.19 -39.29
C SER A 243 -9.10 23.36 -38.38
N ILE A 244 -9.97 24.26 -38.85
CA ILE A 244 -10.56 25.34 -38.06
C ILE A 244 -12.08 25.18 -38.18
N SER A 245 -12.77 25.09 -37.05
CA SER A 245 -14.24 24.98 -36.98
C SER A 245 -14.82 23.85 -37.86
N GLY A 246 -14.13 22.71 -37.93
CA GLY A 246 -14.57 21.53 -38.69
C GLY A 246 -14.24 21.55 -40.20
N ILE A 247 -13.73 22.66 -40.73
CA ILE A 247 -13.30 22.77 -42.12
C ILE A 247 -11.82 22.39 -42.21
N LYS A 248 -11.46 21.43 -43.08
CA LYS A 248 -10.08 20.98 -43.28
C LYS A 248 -9.40 21.78 -44.39
N TYR A 249 -8.20 22.26 -44.10
CA TYR A 249 -7.33 23.01 -45.01
C TYR A 249 -6.03 22.25 -45.24
N ILE A 250 -5.53 22.32 -46.48
CA ILE A 250 -4.22 21.82 -46.88
C ILE A 250 -3.27 23.01 -47.00
N VAL A 251 -2.12 22.90 -46.34
CA VAL A 251 -1.04 23.88 -46.40
C VAL A 251 -0.10 23.49 -47.51
N LEU A 252 0.08 24.40 -48.47
CA LEU A 252 1.02 24.28 -49.56
C LEU A 252 2.24 25.15 -49.27
N SER A 253 3.41 24.67 -49.64
CA SER A 253 4.68 25.37 -49.54
C SER A 253 5.32 25.50 -50.92
N ALA A 254 5.84 26.69 -51.22
CA ALA A 254 6.66 26.94 -52.39
C ALA A 254 8.17 26.85 -52.06
N PRO A 255 9.05 26.65 -53.05
CA PRO A 255 10.51 26.59 -52.85
C PRO A 255 11.11 27.86 -52.20
N ASP A 256 10.45 29.01 -52.36
CA ASP A 256 10.84 30.30 -51.76
C ASP A 256 10.24 30.54 -50.35
N ALA A 257 9.78 29.47 -49.69
CA ALA A 257 9.19 29.47 -48.35
C ALA A 257 7.82 30.18 -48.22
N ARG A 258 7.17 30.57 -49.32
CA ARG A 258 5.77 31.04 -49.26
C ARG A 258 4.82 29.90 -48.91
N LEU A 259 3.79 30.22 -48.12
CA LEU A 259 2.74 29.29 -47.72
C LEU A 259 1.37 29.73 -48.27
N ARG A 260 0.56 28.75 -48.69
CA ARG A 260 -0.83 28.97 -49.12
C ARG A 260 -1.72 27.91 -48.51
N ALA A 261 -2.81 28.32 -47.85
CA ALA A 261 -3.83 27.41 -47.36
C ALA A 261 -4.97 27.30 -48.39
N VAL A 262 -5.35 26.07 -48.73
CA VAL A 262 -6.48 25.80 -49.64
C VAL A 262 -7.45 24.82 -48.99
N PRO A 263 -8.78 24.94 -49.24
CA PRO A 263 -9.75 23.97 -48.76
C PRO A 263 -9.41 22.56 -49.27
N SER A 264 -9.60 21.55 -48.42
CA SER A 264 -9.32 20.14 -48.76
C SER A 264 -10.25 19.53 -49.82
N SER A 265 -11.29 20.23 -50.24
CA SER A 265 -12.28 19.75 -51.22
C SER A 265 -11.67 19.41 -52.59
N GLY A 266 -10.52 20.00 -52.95
CA GLY A 266 -9.78 19.69 -54.18
C GLY A 266 -8.67 18.63 -54.01
N PHE A 267 -8.58 17.98 -52.85
CA PHE A 267 -7.52 17.02 -52.52
C PHE A 267 -8.11 15.66 -52.13
N ALA A 268 -7.62 14.61 -52.76
CA ALA A 268 -7.94 13.23 -52.43
C ALA A 268 -6.82 12.60 -51.59
N SER A 269 -7.21 11.88 -50.54
CA SER A 269 -6.29 11.04 -49.76
C SER A 269 -6.39 9.59 -50.23
N SER A 270 -5.27 9.00 -50.63
CA SER A 270 -5.13 7.55 -50.85
C SER A 270 -4.02 7.02 -49.95
N GLY A 271 -4.40 6.37 -48.85
CA GLY A 271 -3.47 5.96 -47.79
C GLY A 271 -2.75 7.16 -47.15
N VAL A 272 -1.41 7.14 -47.13
CA VAL A 272 -0.57 8.24 -46.60
C VAL A 272 -0.35 9.36 -47.63
N ARG A 273 -0.82 9.19 -48.87
CA ARG A 273 -0.60 10.16 -49.95
C ARG A 273 -1.78 11.13 -50.06
N LEU A 274 -1.48 12.42 -49.94
CA LEU A 274 -2.42 13.49 -50.26
C LEU A 274 -2.05 14.07 -51.62
N THR A 275 -3.00 14.03 -52.56
CA THR A 275 -2.81 14.52 -53.93
C THR A 275 -4.00 15.39 -54.30
N GLY A 276 -3.76 16.52 -54.94
CA GLY A 276 -4.82 17.41 -55.39
C GLY A 276 -4.37 18.28 -56.55
N GLU A 277 -5.26 19.14 -57.00
CA GLU A 277 -4.98 20.08 -58.08
C GLU A 277 -5.01 21.51 -57.58
N VAL A 278 -4.00 22.29 -57.96
CA VAL A 278 -3.89 23.70 -57.59
C VAL A 278 -3.45 24.46 -58.84
N ASP A 279 -4.21 25.49 -59.20
CA ASP A 279 -3.96 26.33 -60.38
C ASP A 279 -3.79 25.51 -61.68
N GLY A 280 -4.58 24.45 -61.88
CA GLY A 280 -4.55 23.62 -63.08
C GLY A 280 -3.47 22.53 -63.11
N ARG A 281 -2.75 22.30 -61.99
CA ARG A 281 -1.61 21.37 -61.93
C ARG A 281 -1.69 20.42 -60.74
N ALA A 282 -1.22 19.19 -60.92
CA ALA A 282 -1.18 18.19 -59.86
C ALA A 282 -0.12 18.53 -58.79
N VAL A 283 -0.53 18.48 -57.52
CA VAL A 283 0.28 18.75 -56.33
C VAL A 283 0.22 17.57 -55.36
N SER A 284 1.37 17.15 -54.85
CA SER A 284 1.50 16.14 -53.78
C SER A 284 2.62 16.51 -52.80
N GLY A 285 2.89 15.66 -51.81
CA GLY A 285 4.04 15.83 -50.91
C GLY A 285 5.41 15.78 -51.61
N TRP A 286 5.47 15.30 -52.86
CA TRP A 286 6.70 15.09 -53.62
C TRP A 286 6.80 15.94 -54.90
N THR A 287 5.82 16.82 -55.17
CA THR A 287 5.88 17.78 -56.29
C THR A 287 6.70 19.02 -55.91
N GLY A 288 7.17 19.79 -56.90
CA GLY A 288 7.93 21.02 -56.66
C GLY A 288 9.37 20.82 -56.15
N MET A 289 9.91 19.60 -56.25
CA MET A 289 11.32 19.31 -55.91
C MET A 289 12.18 19.45 -57.18
N THR A 290 12.93 20.55 -57.32
CA THR A 290 14.05 20.56 -58.26
C THR A 290 15.19 19.74 -57.63
N PRO A 291 15.75 18.72 -58.30
CA PRO A 291 16.89 18.00 -57.76
C PRO A 291 18.10 18.94 -57.75
N GLY A 292 18.40 19.55 -56.60
CA GLY A 292 19.67 20.22 -56.39
C GLY A 292 20.78 19.19 -56.44
N LYS A 293 21.68 19.29 -57.43
CA LYS A 293 22.95 18.56 -57.43
C LYS A 293 23.66 18.85 -56.11
N SER A 294 23.81 17.84 -55.26
CA SER A 294 24.80 17.90 -54.18
C SER A 294 26.18 17.75 -54.80
N GLU A 295 26.91 18.86 -54.94
CA GLU A 295 28.36 18.80 -55.13
C GLU A 295 28.98 18.24 -53.83
N GLN A 296 29.23 16.93 -53.83
CA GLN A 296 30.20 16.31 -52.95
C GLN A 296 31.60 16.66 -53.46
N ALA A 297 32.26 17.62 -52.82
CA ALA A 297 33.71 17.68 -52.85
C ALA A 297 34.24 16.73 -51.76
N GLY A 298 34.60 15.52 -52.18
CA GLY A 298 35.32 14.54 -51.38
C GLY A 298 36.82 14.52 -51.72
N GLY A 299 37.64 14.22 -50.71
CA GLY A 299 39.06 13.85 -50.81
C GLY A 299 40.01 15.04 -50.66
N THR A 300 41.09 14.99 -49.86
CA THR A 300 42.02 13.87 -49.69
C THR A 300 42.88 14.09 -48.44
N ARG A 301 43.15 12.99 -47.71
CA ARG A 301 44.22 12.74 -46.70
C ARG A 301 44.47 13.75 -45.59
#